data_AF-A0AAP2XQ75-F1
#
_entry.id   AF-A0AAP2XQ75-F1
#
_cell.length_a   1.000
_cell.length_b   1.000
_cell.length_c   1.000
_cell.angle_alpha   90.00
_cell.angle_beta   90.00
_cell.angle_gamma   90.00
#
_symmetry.space_group_name_H-M   'P 1'
#
loop_
_entity.id
_entity.type
_entity.pdbx_description
1 polymer ?
#
loop_
_entity_poly.entity_id
_entity_poly.type
_entity_poly.pdbx_seq_one_letter_code
_entity_poly.pdbx_strand_id
1 'polypeptide(L)'
;MKKQYDMHCNIAQTLNLIGDRWTLLILHAVREGRRTYKDLQEGLEGIPTNLLSSRLKSLCEDELLSCSLYQEHPPRYQYELTDKSRDLDDIYNAMMIWGDRHLHKSYKCLKHKYCGGAVDIQYVCRECGKVIRKEDLIAKPVEG
;
A
#
# COMPACT_ATOMS: atom_id res chain seq x y z
N MET A 1 2.71 -14.42 15.21
CA MET A 1 1.42 -13.94 14.65
C MET A 1 1.34 -12.43 14.77
N LYS A 2 0.86 -11.74 13.73
CA LYS A 2 0.56 -10.30 13.79
C LYS A 2 -0.53 -10.10 14.85
N LYS A 3 -0.37 -9.13 15.76
CA LYS A 3 -1.49 -8.74 16.63
C LYS A 3 -2.58 -8.17 15.72
N GLN A 4 -3.75 -8.80 15.73
CA GLN A 4 -4.91 -8.31 15.01
C GLN A 4 -5.69 -7.37 15.93
N TYR A 5 -6.25 -6.32 15.35
CA TYR A 5 -7.23 -5.46 16.00
C TYR A 5 -8.60 -6.12 15.89
N ASP A 6 -9.27 -6.30 17.03
CA ASP A 6 -10.63 -6.84 17.11
C ASP A 6 -11.71 -5.78 16.82
N MET A 7 -11.31 -4.51 16.62
CA MET A 7 -12.24 -3.41 16.39
C MET A 7 -12.96 -3.56 15.03
N HIS A 8 -14.29 -3.57 15.06
CA HIS A 8 -15.14 -3.65 13.88
C HIS A 8 -15.26 -2.30 13.14
N CYS A 9 -14.14 -1.74 12.70
CA CYS A 9 -14.12 -0.57 11.84
C CYS A 9 -13.13 -0.75 10.68
N ASN A 10 -13.45 -0.16 9.51
CA ASN A 10 -12.63 -0.32 8.31
C ASN A 10 -11.18 0.11 8.53
N ILE A 11 -10.93 1.13 9.35
CA ILE A 11 -9.56 1.58 9.66
C ILE A 11 -8.77 0.47 10.35
N ALA A 12 -9.31 -0.13 11.42
CA ALA A 12 -8.62 -1.18 12.16
C ALA A 12 -8.40 -2.45 11.32
N GLN A 13 -9.41 -2.84 10.53
CA GLN A 13 -9.31 -4.00 9.66
C GLN A 13 -8.33 -3.78 8.50
N THR A 14 -8.27 -2.56 7.93
CA THR A 14 -7.23 -2.19 6.97
C THR A 14 -5.84 -2.22 7.63
N LEU A 15 -5.69 -1.75 8.87
CA LEU A 15 -4.41 -1.81 9.60
C LEU A 15 -3.93 -3.25 9.85
N ASN A 16 -4.85 -4.22 10.01
CA ASN A 16 -4.49 -5.63 10.09
C ASN A 16 -3.78 -6.13 8.82
N LEU A 17 -4.09 -5.56 7.66
CA LEU A 17 -3.43 -5.86 6.38
C LEU A 17 -2.16 -5.03 6.19
N ILE A 18 -2.28 -3.69 6.16
CA ILE A 18 -1.21 -2.80 5.69
C ILE A 18 -0.54 -1.94 6.77
N GLY A 19 -1.00 -2.05 8.03
CA GLY A 19 -0.65 -1.11 9.11
C GLY A 19 0.71 -1.30 9.77
N ASP A 20 1.58 -2.17 9.24
CA ASP A 20 2.93 -2.34 9.76
C ASP A 20 3.97 -1.69 8.83
N ARG A 21 5.10 -1.26 9.44
CA ARG A 21 6.14 -0.45 8.80
C ARG A 21 6.61 -0.97 7.44
N TRP A 22 6.67 -2.28 7.25
CA TRP A 22 7.29 -2.87 6.07
C TRP A 22 6.31 -3.23 4.96
N THR A 23 5.02 -3.45 5.27
CA THR A 23 4.06 -3.95 4.28
C THR A 23 3.93 -3.02 3.07
N LEU A 24 3.67 -1.72 3.29
CA LEU A 24 3.60 -0.76 2.19
C LEU A 24 4.96 -0.55 1.49
N LEU A 25 6.08 -0.72 2.19
CA LEU A 25 7.40 -0.65 1.55
C LEU A 25 7.68 -1.86 0.63
N ILE A 26 7.26 -3.05 1.05
CA ILE A 26 7.37 -4.28 0.23
C ILE A 26 6.50 -4.15 -1.01
N LEU A 27 5.24 -3.76 -0.87
CA LEU A 27 4.32 -3.60 -2.00
C LEU A 27 4.81 -2.49 -2.95
N HIS A 28 5.33 -1.37 -2.42
CA HIS A 28 5.95 -0.33 -3.23
C HIS A 28 7.18 -0.84 -4.00
N ALA A 29 8.02 -1.66 -3.35
CA ALA A 29 9.20 -2.25 -3.96
C ALA A 29 8.83 -3.19 -5.12
N VAL A 30 7.77 -4.00 -4.96
CA VAL A 30 7.22 -4.84 -6.05
C VAL A 30 6.66 -3.98 -7.18
N ARG A 31 5.96 -2.88 -6.86
CA ARG A 31 5.48 -1.89 -7.85
C ARG A 31 6.61 -1.30 -8.69
N GLU A 32 7.77 -1.05 -8.07
CA GLU A 32 8.99 -0.57 -8.74
C GLU A 32 9.71 -1.67 -9.55
N GLY A 33 9.17 -2.89 -9.60
CA GLY A 33 9.65 -3.98 -10.45
C GLY A 33 10.52 -5.01 -9.74
N ARG A 34 10.67 -4.95 -8.41
CA ARG A 34 11.39 -5.99 -7.65
C ARG A 34 10.49 -7.22 -7.48
N ARG A 35 10.81 -8.31 -8.17
CA ARG A 35 9.92 -9.47 -8.28
C ARG A 35 10.36 -10.66 -7.46
N THR A 36 11.62 -10.73 -7.03
CA THR A 36 12.13 -11.88 -6.26
C THR A 36 12.43 -11.51 -4.81
N TYR A 37 12.57 -12.53 -3.95
CA TYR A 37 13.00 -12.32 -2.56
C TYR A 37 14.32 -11.55 -2.48
N LYS A 38 15.28 -11.91 -3.35
CA LYS A 38 16.60 -11.30 -3.39
C LYS A 38 16.50 -9.81 -3.76
N ASP A 39 15.76 -9.48 -4.81
CA ASP A 39 15.57 -8.08 -5.23
C ASP A 39 14.96 -7.24 -4.10
N LEU A 40 13.95 -7.80 -3.41
CA LEU A 40 13.29 -7.12 -2.30
C LEU A 40 14.21 -6.95 -1.10
N GLN A 41 14.99 -7.97 -0.75
CA GLN A 41 15.94 -7.90 0.35
C GLN A 41 17.06 -6.87 0.08
N GLU A 42 17.57 -6.83 -1.15
CA GLU A 42 18.60 -5.86 -1.57
C GLU A 42 18.01 -4.44 -1.67
N GLY A 43 16.76 -4.30 -2.07
CA GLY A 43 16.08 -3.02 -2.23
C GLY A 43 15.52 -2.40 -0.95
N LEU A 44 15.34 -3.20 0.10
CA LEU A 44 14.76 -2.77 1.38
C LEU A 44 15.81 -2.83 2.48
N GLU A 45 16.73 -1.87 2.47
CA GLU A 45 17.82 -1.80 3.43
C GLU A 45 17.30 -1.82 4.89
N GLY A 46 17.86 -2.73 5.69
CA GLY A 46 17.52 -2.89 7.10
C GLY A 46 16.29 -3.74 7.42
N ILE A 47 15.62 -4.34 6.42
CA ILE A 47 14.55 -5.31 6.71
C ILE A 47 15.14 -6.62 7.25
N PRO A 48 14.68 -7.15 8.40
CA PRO A 48 15.12 -8.46 8.87
C PRO A 48 14.64 -9.58 7.92
N THR A 49 15.55 -10.49 7.55
CA THR A 49 15.29 -11.65 6.66
C THR A 49 14.03 -12.43 7.05
N ASN A 50 13.90 -12.79 8.34
CA ASN A 50 12.74 -13.52 8.86
C ASN A 50 11.44 -12.72 8.76
N LEU A 51 11.52 -11.39 8.93
CA LEU A 51 10.36 -10.51 8.81
C LEU A 51 9.90 -10.43 7.35
N LEU A 52 10.83 -10.21 6.41
CA LEU A 52 10.53 -10.20 4.97
C LEU A 52 9.85 -11.50 4.53
N SER A 53 10.44 -12.65 4.89
CA SER A 53 9.85 -13.97 4.56
C SER A 53 8.44 -14.15 5.12
N SER A 54 8.24 -13.78 6.40
CA SER A 54 6.92 -13.86 7.03
C SER A 54 5.90 -12.93 6.37
N ARG A 55 6.33 -11.74 5.93
CA ARG A 55 5.45 -10.75 5.28
C ARG A 55 5.07 -11.19 3.88
N LEU A 56 6.02 -11.67 3.08
CA LEU A 56 5.70 -12.17 1.75
C LEU A 56 4.68 -13.30 1.83
N LYS A 57 4.86 -14.24 2.77
CA LYS A 57 3.86 -15.29 3.01
C LYS A 57 2.47 -14.72 3.34
N SER A 58 2.37 -13.83 4.33
CA SER A 58 1.08 -13.22 4.69
C SER A 58 0.46 -12.39 3.56
N LEU A 59 1.26 -11.67 2.77
CA LEU A 59 0.77 -10.90 1.63
C LEU A 59 0.24 -11.79 0.51
N CYS A 60 0.81 -12.98 0.31
CA CYS A 60 0.23 -13.99 -0.58
C CYS A 60 -1.11 -14.51 -0.02
N GLU A 61 -1.15 -14.86 1.27
CA GLU A 61 -2.35 -15.36 1.97
C GLU A 61 -3.50 -14.34 1.97
N ASP A 62 -3.17 -13.05 2.13
CA ASP A 62 -4.11 -11.93 2.12
C ASP A 62 -4.47 -11.44 0.70
N GLU A 63 -3.98 -12.13 -0.34
CA GLU A 63 -4.19 -11.79 -1.76
C GLU A 63 -3.76 -10.37 -2.14
N LEU A 64 -2.76 -9.82 -1.45
CA LEU A 64 -2.09 -8.57 -1.80
C LEU A 64 -0.92 -8.80 -2.75
N LEU A 65 -0.38 -10.03 -2.79
CA LEU A 65 0.59 -10.45 -3.78
C LEU A 65 0.13 -11.76 -4.43
N SER A 66 0.29 -11.85 -5.75
CA SER A 66 0.32 -13.13 -6.46
C SER A 66 1.73 -13.71 -6.34
N CYS A 67 1.81 -14.99 -6.01
CA CYS A 67 3.07 -15.67 -5.69
C CYS A 67 3.20 -16.92 -6.57
N SER A 68 4.06 -16.84 -7.58
CA SER A 68 4.25 -17.92 -8.55
C SER A 68 5.61 -18.56 -8.38
N LEU A 69 5.66 -19.90 -8.35
CA LEU A 69 6.91 -20.65 -8.37
C LEU A 69 7.52 -20.56 -9.77
N TYR A 70 8.77 -20.13 -9.87
CA TYR A 70 9.49 -20.06 -11.16
C TYR A 70 10.70 -21.02 -11.24
N GLN A 71 11.09 -21.61 -10.11
CA GLN A 71 12.12 -22.64 -10.04
C GLN A 71 11.75 -23.61 -8.91
N GLU A 72 11.76 -24.91 -9.15
CA GLU A 72 11.35 -25.92 -8.16
C GLU A 72 12.51 -26.39 -7.26
N HIS A 73 13.75 -26.34 -7.76
CA HIS A 73 14.93 -26.89 -7.07
C HIS A 73 16.13 -25.93 -7.10
N PRO A 74 16.47 -25.25 -5.98
CA PRO A 74 15.60 -25.01 -4.83
C PRO A 74 14.37 -24.17 -5.22
N PRO A 75 13.26 -24.23 -4.45
CA PRO A 75 12.07 -23.43 -4.70
C PRO A 75 12.37 -21.93 -4.74
N ARG A 76 11.95 -21.23 -5.80
CA ARG A 76 12.03 -19.78 -5.92
C ARG A 76 10.73 -19.19 -6.43
N TYR A 77 10.32 -18.10 -5.80
CA TYR A 77 9.05 -17.44 -6.08
C TYR A 77 9.26 -16.06 -6.69
N GLN A 78 8.35 -15.70 -7.59
CA GLN A 78 8.16 -14.34 -8.06
C GLN A 78 6.89 -13.76 -7.46
N TYR A 79 6.91 -12.46 -7.20
CA TYR A 79 5.85 -11.70 -6.56
C TYR A 79 5.33 -10.63 -7.51
N GLU A 80 4.01 -10.56 -7.67
CA GLU A 80 3.34 -9.54 -8.46
C GLU A 80 2.17 -8.93 -7.67
N LEU A 81 1.90 -7.64 -7.89
CA LEU A 81 0.74 -6.97 -7.30
C LEU A 81 -0.56 -7.52 -7.87
N THR A 82 -1.51 -7.85 -6.98
CA THR A 82 -2.91 -8.10 -7.32
C THR A 82 -3.68 -6.78 -7.48
N ASP A 83 -4.86 -6.81 -8.07
CA ASP A 83 -5.72 -5.62 -8.21
C ASP A 83 -6.02 -4.98 -6.84
N LYS A 84 -6.30 -5.80 -5.82
CA LYS A 84 -6.48 -5.38 -4.42
C LYS A 84 -5.32 -4.53 -3.90
N SER A 85 -4.09 -4.89 -4.26
CA SER A 85 -2.89 -4.14 -3.84
C SER A 85 -2.54 -2.97 -4.77
N ARG A 86 -3.01 -2.97 -6.02
CA ARG A 86 -2.86 -1.83 -6.95
C ARG A 86 -3.71 -0.65 -6.53
N ASP A 87 -4.87 -0.90 -5.94
CA ASP A 87 -5.74 0.13 -5.36
C ASP A 87 -5.07 0.92 -4.22
N LEU A 88 -3.97 0.41 -3.64
CA LEU A 88 -3.18 1.14 -2.64
C LEU A 88 -2.42 2.34 -3.23
N ASP A 89 -2.41 2.53 -4.56
CA ASP A 89 -1.86 3.71 -5.21
C ASP A 89 -2.42 5.02 -4.65
N ASP A 90 -3.72 5.05 -4.32
CA ASP A 90 -4.33 6.21 -3.68
C ASP A 90 -3.80 6.47 -2.27
N ILE A 91 -3.46 5.42 -1.53
CA ILE A 91 -2.83 5.53 -0.21
C ILE A 91 -1.39 6.07 -0.36
N TYR A 92 -0.61 5.56 -1.31
CA TYR A 92 0.73 6.10 -1.58
C TYR A 92 0.66 7.58 -1.98
N ASN A 93 -0.32 7.95 -2.80
CA ASN A 93 -0.54 9.34 -3.21
C ASN A 93 -0.85 10.23 -2.01
N ALA A 94 -1.75 9.79 -1.13
CA ALA A 94 -2.07 10.50 0.11
C ALA A 94 -0.85 10.65 1.03
N MET A 95 -0.04 9.60 1.16
CA MET A 95 1.21 9.63 1.93
C MET A 95 2.23 10.62 1.36
N MET A 96 2.38 10.69 0.03
CA MET A 96 3.28 11.65 -0.62
C MET A 96 2.81 13.09 -0.39
N ILE A 97 1.52 13.36 -0.55
CA ILE A 97 0.95 14.71 -0.32
C ILE A 97 1.09 15.12 1.15
N TRP A 98 0.83 14.21 2.09
CA TRP A 98 1.02 14.47 3.52
C TRP A 98 2.49 14.68 3.85
N GLY A 99 3.39 13.84 3.30
CA GLY A 99 4.82 13.93 3.52
C GLY A 99 5.41 15.25 3.02
N ASP A 100 4.95 15.75 1.88
CA ASP A 100 5.36 17.05 1.33
C ASP A 100 5.04 18.22 2.26
N ARG A 101 4.00 18.09 3.10
CA ARG A 101 3.56 19.12 4.05
C ARG A 101 4.23 19.03 5.42
N HIS A 102 4.67 17.84 5.83
CA HIS A 102 5.00 17.56 7.23
C HIS A 102 6.39 16.98 7.47
N LEU A 103 7.06 16.44 6.45
CA LEU A 103 8.45 15.99 6.60
C LEU A 103 9.39 17.20 6.59
N HIS A 104 10.45 17.15 7.41
CA HIS A 104 11.53 18.15 7.36
C HIS A 104 12.13 18.28 5.95
N LYS A 105 12.21 17.16 5.23
CA LYS A 105 12.63 17.10 3.83
C LYS A 105 11.61 16.26 3.05
N SER A 106 11.02 16.85 2.01
CA SER A 106 10.21 16.14 1.03
C SER A 106 11.13 15.40 0.06
N TYR A 107 10.88 14.10 -0.15
CA TYR A 107 11.67 13.25 -1.06
C TYR A 107 10.97 13.02 -2.41
N LYS A 108 9.64 13.11 -2.46
CA LYS A 108 8.80 13.00 -3.66
C LYS A 108 7.56 13.89 -3.46
N CYS A 109 7.17 14.64 -4.50
CA CYS A 109 5.95 15.46 -4.51
C CYS A 109 5.14 15.12 -5.76
N LEU A 110 3.82 14.94 -5.59
CA LEU A 110 2.93 14.70 -6.72
C LEU A 110 2.67 15.99 -7.48
N LYS A 111 2.93 15.95 -8.79
CA LYS A 111 2.77 17.09 -9.69
C LYS A 111 1.84 16.75 -10.85
N HIS A 112 1.08 17.73 -11.30
CA HIS A 112 0.34 17.64 -12.55
C HIS A 112 1.33 17.56 -13.71
N LYS A 113 1.28 16.47 -14.49
CA LYS A 113 2.24 16.14 -15.56
C LYS A 113 2.49 17.29 -16.55
N TYR A 114 1.46 18.09 -16.87
CA TYR A 114 1.55 19.09 -17.94
C TYR A 114 1.96 20.49 -17.46
N CYS A 115 1.54 20.92 -16.27
CA CYS A 115 1.87 22.26 -15.76
C CYS A 115 2.86 22.27 -14.58
N GLY A 116 3.20 21.11 -14.01
CA GLY A 116 4.08 21.00 -12.85
C GLY A 116 3.47 21.48 -11.54
N GLY A 117 2.20 21.90 -11.52
CA GLY A 117 1.49 22.33 -10.32
C GLY A 117 1.34 21.19 -9.30
N ALA A 118 1.30 21.53 -8.01
CA ALA A 118 0.97 20.55 -6.97
C ALA A 118 -0.48 20.05 -7.13
N VAL A 119 -0.75 18.83 -6.65
CA VAL A 119 -2.08 18.22 -6.70
C VAL A 119 -2.63 17.98 -5.30
N ASP A 120 -3.96 17.99 -5.20
CA ASP A 120 -4.73 17.67 -3.99
C ASP A 120 -5.65 16.47 -4.24
N ILE A 121 -5.98 15.75 -3.18
CA ILE A 121 -6.99 14.69 -3.21
C ILE A 121 -8.37 15.30 -2.95
N GLN A 122 -9.32 14.99 -3.83
CA GLN A 122 -10.72 15.37 -3.72
C GLN A 122 -11.62 14.14 -3.68
N TYR A 123 -12.74 14.24 -2.98
CA TYR A 123 -13.75 13.19 -2.94
C TYR A 123 -14.81 13.48 -4.00
N VAL A 124 -15.31 12.46 -4.69
CA VAL A 124 -16.36 12.60 -5.71
C VAL A 124 -17.53 11.70 -5.34
N CYS A 125 -18.75 12.26 -5.30
CA CYS A 125 -19.96 11.49 -5.08
C CYS A 125 -20.26 10.64 -6.33
N ARG A 126 -20.39 9.32 -6.16
CA ARG A 126 -20.65 8.40 -7.27
C ARG A 126 -22.02 8.61 -7.92
N GLU A 127 -23.00 9.11 -7.17
CA GLU A 127 -24.37 9.31 -7.67
C GLU A 127 -24.53 10.63 -8.43
N CYS A 128 -23.99 11.74 -7.91
CA CYS A 128 -24.19 13.07 -8.51
C CYS A 128 -22.96 13.65 -9.21
N GLY A 129 -21.80 12.99 -9.15
CA GLY A 129 -20.55 13.42 -9.80
C GLY A 129 -19.90 14.67 -9.20
N LYS A 130 -20.48 15.26 -8.15
CA LYS A 130 -19.94 16.47 -7.52
C LYS A 130 -18.71 16.15 -6.69
N VAL A 131 -17.76 17.09 -6.71
CA VAL A 131 -16.66 17.14 -5.75
C VAL A 131 -17.22 17.49 -4.38
N ILE A 132 -16.86 16.71 -3.36
CA ILE A 132 -17.29 16.83 -1.98
C ILE A 132 -16.12 17.34 -1.13
N ARG A 133 -16.38 18.33 -0.27
CA ARG A 133 -15.39 18.86 0.66
C ARG A 133 -15.28 17.96 1.89
N LYS A 134 -14.17 18.08 2.64
CA LYS A 134 -13.90 17.20 3.79
C LYS A 134 -14.93 17.38 4.90
N GLU A 135 -15.35 18.61 5.14
CA GLU A 135 -16.36 19.00 6.11
C GLU A 135 -17.76 18.45 5.80
N ASP A 136 -18.03 18.09 4.54
CA ASP A 136 -19.31 17.55 4.07
C ASP A 136 -19.33 16.01 4.04
N LEU A 137 -18.22 15.36 4.42
CA LEU A 137 -18.14 13.91 4.50
C LEU A 137 -18.76 13.39 5.79
N ILE A 138 -19.57 12.34 5.68
CA ILE A 138 -20.15 11.64 6.81
C ILE A 138 -19.77 10.16 6.71
N ALA A 139 -19.12 9.63 7.75
CA ALA A 139 -18.89 8.20 7.91
C ALA A 139 -20.12 7.58 8.61
N LYS A 140 -20.75 6.61 7.96
CA LYS A 140 -21.86 5.83 8.52
C LYS A 140 -21.46 4.35 8.63
N PRO A 141 -21.98 3.60 9.60
CA PRO A 141 -21.88 2.14 9.60
C PRO A 141 -22.43 1.57 8.30
N VAL A 142 -21.86 0.46 7.83
CA VAL A 142 -22.46 -0.32 6.74
C VAL A 142 -23.67 -1.03 7.33
N GLU A 143 -24.87 -0.69 6.87
CA GLU A 143 -26.07 -1.49 7.17
C GLU A 143 -25.90 -2.83 6.45
N GLY A 144 -25.99 -3.92 7.21
CA GLY A 144 -25.83 -5.30 6.71
C GLY A 144 -27.04 -5.81 5.96
#